data_AF-A0A925D2K9-F1
#
_entry.id   AF-A0A925D2K9-F1
#
_cell.length_a   1.000
_cell.length_b   1.000
_cell.length_c   1.000
_cell.angle_alpha   90.00
_cell.angle_beta   90.00
_cell.angle_gamma   90.00
#
_symmetry.space_group_name_H-M   'P 1'
#
loop_
_entity.id
_entity.type
_entity.pdbx_description
1 polymer ?
#
loop_
_entity_poly.entity_id
_entity_poly.type
_entity_poly.pdbx_seq_one_letter_code
_entity_poly.pdbx_strand_id
1 'polypeptide(L)'
;MKKLLKLLTLIASMNCSAQQKVEKIELGEKVPESIFKPTPGKLTILDFWNILCTTCIEAMPKMEQLEQQYKDQLEVILVTYNSQTEVDQLFKRTKRQKPELKSIVGDSVLRKSFPHSGVPHHVWIDSSGVVKYITFSSNATPSNIDRVLKGEEMNFAYKNNTLRIIPGRSLLDQPNGSLQHHIETYSIFFNYLEEISQGYTTVYVDSSSEMMGLRIMKAPLLEMYEMAFGLSTHSSEYRLNNRKDIRVNDSERLSEWMEGYQDSWRYMNIYGYESRLKTMDERDVFERLQEDLLRDFEFDASIVMKPMKALVLIRTSTIDKIKTRGGDSRTTDLPHGGSKYVNASFKDVVVRSLIFRNAEKSTPFIDRTNYTGQVDINIEGPWNDIANLNRQLKKYDLVITEEFTKVPILVIRDKKKP
;
A
#
# COMPACT_ATOMS: atom_id res chain seq x y z
N MET A 1 11.85 77.05 10.99
CA MET A 1 11.85 75.82 10.15
C MET A 1 11.46 74.66 11.08
N LYS A 2 10.19 74.16 11.04
CA LYS A 2 9.77 72.85 10.47
C LYS A 2 10.64 71.68 11.01
N LYS A 3 10.18 70.55 11.57
CA LYS A 3 8.92 69.79 11.68
C LYS A 3 9.21 68.68 12.75
N LEU A 4 8.31 68.34 13.68
CA LEU A 4 7.24 67.32 13.59
C LEU A 4 7.74 65.85 13.53
N LEU A 5 7.58 65.10 14.62
CA LEU A 5 7.14 63.69 14.56
C LEU A 5 6.40 63.30 15.85
N LYS A 6 5.08 63.06 15.69
CA LYS A 6 4.19 62.46 16.68
C LYS A 6 4.38 60.93 16.62
N LEU A 7 4.35 60.25 17.77
CA LEU A 7 3.90 58.86 17.83
C LEU A 7 2.85 58.74 18.94
N LEU A 8 1.59 58.66 18.52
CA LEU A 8 0.48 58.21 19.34
C LEU A 8 0.67 56.71 19.62
N THR A 9 0.66 56.29 20.88
CA THR A 9 0.35 54.90 21.24
C THR A 9 -1.08 54.86 21.76
N LEU A 10 -1.95 54.28 20.94
CA LEU A 10 -3.37 54.13 21.15
C LEU A 10 -3.63 53.05 22.21
N ILE A 11 -4.34 53.41 23.28
CA ILE A 11 -4.96 52.46 24.20
C ILE A 11 -6.11 51.78 23.44
N ALA A 12 -6.02 50.47 23.24
CA ALA A 12 -7.13 49.64 22.83
C ALA A 12 -7.42 48.62 23.94
N SER A 13 -8.32 49.00 24.83
CA SER A 13 -9.00 48.10 25.75
C SER A 13 -9.81 47.07 24.97
N MET A 14 -9.33 45.83 24.89
CA MET A 14 -10.16 44.69 24.46
C MET A 14 -10.79 44.06 25.70
N ASN A 15 -12.02 44.47 26.00
CA ASN A 15 -13.00 43.54 26.54
C ASN A 15 -13.39 42.61 25.38
N CYS A 16 -12.78 41.44 25.32
CA CYS A 16 -13.27 40.33 24.52
C CYS A 16 -13.61 39.20 25.48
N SER A 17 -14.91 38.95 25.65
CA SER A 17 -15.44 37.74 26.26
C SER A 17 -14.90 36.54 25.48
N ALA A 18 -13.83 35.93 25.99
CA ALA A 18 -13.27 34.71 25.47
C ALA A 18 -14.29 33.58 25.66
N GLN A 19 -15.04 33.28 24.60
CA GLN A 19 -15.82 32.07 24.50
C GLN A 19 -14.80 30.93 24.39
N GLN A 20 -14.52 30.27 25.51
CA GLN A 20 -13.48 29.24 25.61
C GLN A 20 -13.80 28.12 24.59
N LYS A 21 -12.95 28.01 23.57
CA LYS A 21 -13.04 26.97 22.54
C LYS A 21 -12.81 25.64 23.25
N VAL A 22 -13.85 24.83 23.38
CA VAL A 22 -13.74 23.50 24.01
C VAL A 22 -12.95 22.61 23.05
N GLU A 23 -11.69 22.34 23.38
CA GLU A 23 -10.81 21.44 22.63
C GLU A 23 -11.12 19.98 22.93
N LYS A 24 -10.80 19.11 21.96
CA LYS A 24 -10.88 17.65 22.12
C LYS A 24 -9.82 17.21 23.12
N ILE A 25 -10.20 16.37 24.07
CA ILE A 25 -9.30 15.77 25.06
C ILE A 25 -8.99 14.34 24.64
N GLU A 26 -7.71 13.99 24.62
CA GLU A 26 -7.21 12.71 24.16
C GLU A 26 -6.78 11.78 25.32
N LEU A 27 -6.46 10.54 24.97
CA LEU A 27 -5.92 9.55 25.90
C LEU A 27 -4.60 10.07 26.51
N GLY A 28 -4.45 9.96 27.82
CA GLY A 28 -3.27 10.41 28.55
C GLY A 28 -3.27 11.90 28.92
N GLU A 29 -4.23 12.69 28.42
CA GLU A 29 -4.34 14.10 28.77
C GLU A 29 -5.08 14.30 30.10
N LYS A 30 -4.74 15.38 30.80
CA LYS A 30 -5.45 15.80 32.01
C LYS A 30 -6.69 16.62 31.63
N VAL A 31 -7.85 16.20 32.12
CA VAL A 31 -9.10 16.93 31.92
C VAL A 31 -9.03 18.27 32.67
N PRO A 32 -9.24 19.42 32.00
CA PRO A 32 -9.27 20.71 32.68
C PRO A 32 -10.36 20.74 33.75
N GLU A 33 -10.04 21.24 34.95
CA GLU A 33 -11.01 21.33 36.06
C GLU A 33 -12.24 22.19 35.72
N SER A 34 -12.12 23.11 34.75
CA SER A 34 -13.24 23.91 34.24
C SER A 34 -14.23 23.10 33.39
N ILE A 35 -13.83 21.94 32.88
CA ILE A 35 -14.66 21.03 32.07
C ILE A 35 -15.23 19.93 32.95
N PHE A 36 -14.38 19.27 33.73
CA PHE A 36 -14.79 18.22 34.65
C PHE A 36 -13.76 18.07 35.76
N LYS A 37 -14.26 17.90 36.98
CA LYS A 37 -13.43 17.64 38.16
C LYS A 37 -13.76 16.25 38.70
N PRO A 38 -12.84 15.27 38.61
CA PRO A 38 -13.07 13.94 39.15
C PRO A 38 -13.13 13.98 40.69
N THR A 39 -13.81 13.00 41.27
CA THR A 39 -13.81 12.82 42.72
C THR A 39 -12.42 12.35 43.19
N PRO A 40 -11.76 13.07 44.13
CA PRO A 40 -10.44 12.67 44.63
C PRO A 40 -10.44 11.24 45.17
N GLY A 41 -9.38 10.50 44.84
CA GLY A 41 -9.19 9.11 45.27
C GLY A 41 -10.02 8.06 44.52
N LYS A 42 -10.88 8.47 43.57
CA LYS A 42 -11.70 7.54 42.77
C LYS A 42 -11.29 7.53 41.31
N LEU A 43 -11.45 6.36 40.68
CA LEU A 43 -11.59 6.22 39.24
C LEU A 43 -12.99 6.72 38.86
N THR A 44 -13.09 7.60 37.87
CA THR A 44 -14.38 8.04 37.32
C THR A 44 -14.62 7.39 35.97
N ILE A 45 -15.82 6.84 35.75
CA ILE A 45 -16.31 6.44 34.43
C ILE A 45 -17.41 7.42 34.00
N LEU A 46 -17.15 8.21 32.96
CA LEU A 46 -18.20 8.96 32.25
C LEU A 46 -18.85 8.01 31.26
N ASP A 47 -20.09 7.59 31.52
CA ASP A 47 -20.90 6.73 30.66
C ASP A 47 -21.86 7.59 29.82
N PHE A 48 -21.46 7.88 28.58
CA PHE A 48 -22.25 8.66 27.66
C PHE A 48 -23.38 7.81 27.07
N TRP A 49 -24.61 8.32 27.14
CA TRP A 49 -25.83 7.67 26.67
C TRP A 49 -26.82 8.66 26.05
N ASN A 50 -27.93 8.16 25.50
CA ASN A 50 -29.06 8.99 25.07
C ASN A 50 -30.40 8.23 25.20
N ILE A 51 -31.51 8.95 25.11
CA ILE A 51 -32.86 8.39 25.33
C ILE A 51 -33.30 7.33 24.29
N LEU A 52 -32.60 7.21 23.16
CA LEU A 52 -32.87 6.22 22.12
C LEU A 52 -31.95 4.99 22.22
N CYS A 53 -30.97 5.02 23.13
CA CYS A 53 -29.99 3.93 23.29
C CYS A 53 -30.51 2.85 24.24
N THR A 54 -31.24 1.86 23.70
CA THR A 54 -31.76 0.73 24.48
C THR A 54 -30.66 0.00 25.25
N THR A 55 -29.53 -0.29 24.59
CA THR A 55 -28.40 -1.00 25.21
C THR A 55 -27.76 -0.22 26.35
N CYS A 56 -27.74 1.11 26.27
CA CYS A 56 -27.26 1.96 27.37
C CYS A 56 -28.19 1.85 28.58
N ILE A 57 -29.51 1.99 28.34
CA ILE A 57 -30.53 1.96 29.40
C ILE A 57 -30.59 0.59 30.08
N GLU A 58 -30.33 -0.49 29.34
CA GLU A 58 -30.21 -1.85 29.89
C GLU A 58 -28.93 -2.10 30.69
N ALA A 59 -27.87 -1.36 30.40
CA ALA A 59 -26.60 -1.47 31.12
C ALA A 59 -26.57 -0.68 32.44
N MET A 60 -27.46 0.30 32.63
CA MET A 60 -27.46 1.16 33.83
C MET A 60 -27.49 0.40 35.17
N PRO A 61 -28.32 -0.65 35.37
CA PRO A 61 -28.30 -1.41 36.63
C PRO A 61 -26.96 -2.10 36.90
N LYS A 62 -26.28 -2.58 35.84
CA LYS A 62 -24.95 -3.16 35.95
C LYS A 62 -23.93 -2.09 36.38
N MET A 63 -24.02 -0.90 35.82
CA MET A 63 -23.12 0.21 36.18
C MET A 63 -23.32 0.67 37.62
N GLU A 64 -24.56 0.69 38.10
CA GLU A 64 -24.91 0.95 39.49
C GLU A 64 -24.35 -0.12 40.44
N GLN A 65 -24.48 -1.41 40.08
CA GLN A 65 -23.87 -2.50 40.85
C GLN A 65 -22.34 -2.38 40.92
N LEU A 66 -21.68 -1.96 39.84
CA LEU A 66 -20.25 -1.72 39.83
C LEU A 66 -19.89 -0.56 40.77
N GLU A 67 -20.58 0.57 40.70
CA GLU A 67 -20.33 1.69 41.63
C GLU A 67 -20.54 1.26 43.09
N GLN A 68 -21.58 0.48 43.38
CA GLN A 68 -21.83 -0.06 44.72
C GLN A 68 -20.72 -1.01 45.21
N GLN A 69 -20.26 -1.91 44.34
CA GLN A 69 -19.18 -2.85 44.66
C GLN A 69 -17.85 -2.14 44.95
N TYR A 70 -17.59 -1.03 44.24
CA TYR A 70 -16.35 -0.27 44.34
C TYR A 70 -16.55 1.11 44.96
N LYS A 71 -17.53 1.27 45.86
CA LYS A 71 -18.04 2.56 46.35
C LYS A 71 -16.98 3.57 46.75
N ASP A 72 -15.89 3.14 47.37
CA ASP A 72 -14.82 4.04 47.84
C ASP A 72 -13.77 4.38 46.76
N GLN A 73 -13.77 3.64 45.65
CA GLN A 73 -12.72 3.68 44.61
C GLN A 73 -13.24 3.98 43.20
N LEU A 74 -14.54 3.85 42.95
CA LEU A 74 -15.19 4.07 41.66
C LEU A 74 -16.33 5.08 41.79
N GLU A 75 -16.47 5.92 40.78
CA GLU A 75 -17.62 6.78 40.56
C GLU A 75 -18.09 6.60 39.11
N VAL A 76 -19.38 6.38 38.91
CA VAL A 76 -19.98 6.33 37.58
C VAL A 76 -20.90 7.53 37.39
N ILE A 77 -20.68 8.27 36.30
CA ILE A 77 -21.49 9.43 35.95
C ILE A 77 -22.11 9.20 34.59
N LEU A 78 -23.43 9.16 34.56
CA LEU A 78 -24.19 9.10 33.32
C LEU A 78 -24.16 10.48 32.64
N VAL A 79 -23.83 10.53 31.35
CA VAL A 79 -23.75 11.81 30.61
C VAL A 79 -24.67 11.74 29.39
N THR A 80 -25.60 12.69 29.27
CA THR A 80 -26.51 12.77 28.12
C THR A 80 -26.73 14.21 27.68
N TYR A 81 -26.83 14.41 26.36
CA TYR A 81 -27.21 15.70 25.78
C TYR A 81 -28.73 15.95 25.83
N ASN A 82 -29.53 14.92 26.13
CA ASN A 82 -30.97 15.08 26.27
C ASN A 82 -31.30 15.93 27.50
N SER A 83 -32.38 16.70 27.43
CA SER A 83 -32.89 17.51 28.53
C SER A 83 -33.50 16.66 29.66
N GLN A 84 -33.62 17.25 30.86
CA GLN A 84 -34.25 16.58 32.01
C GLN A 84 -35.66 16.10 31.71
N THR A 85 -36.44 16.91 30.99
CA THR A 85 -37.80 16.57 30.58
C THR A 85 -37.84 15.31 29.71
N GLU A 86 -36.94 15.18 28.74
CA GLU A 86 -36.86 14.00 27.88
C GLU A 86 -36.46 12.74 28.66
N VAL A 87 -35.48 12.88 29.57
CA VAL A 87 -35.04 11.78 30.45
C VAL A 87 -36.19 11.33 31.35
N ASP A 88 -36.91 12.25 31.97
CA ASP A 88 -38.05 11.94 32.85
C ASP A 88 -39.18 11.24 32.09
N GLN A 89 -39.48 11.71 30.87
CA GLN A 89 -40.46 11.08 29.99
C GLN A 89 -40.06 9.67 29.59
N LEU A 90 -38.78 9.41 29.30
CA LEU A 90 -38.27 8.08 29.01
C LEU A 90 -38.55 7.11 30.17
N PHE A 91 -38.12 7.45 31.39
CA PHE A 91 -38.28 6.55 32.54
C PHE A 91 -39.75 6.36 32.93
N LYS A 92 -40.58 7.42 32.80
CA LYS A 92 -42.03 7.31 32.99
C LYS A 92 -42.68 6.38 31.96
N ARG A 93 -42.32 6.51 30.67
CA ARG A 93 -42.88 5.71 29.57
C ARG A 93 -42.44 4.25 29.64
N THR A 94 -41.16 4.01 29.94
CA THR A 94 -40.58 2.66 30.01
C THR A 94 -40.91 1.93 31.32
N LYS A 95 -41.43 2.64 32.33
CA LYS A 95 -41.68 2.13 33.68
C LYS A 95 -40.41 1.53 34.34
N ARG A 96 -39.23 1.93 33.87
CA ARG A 96 -37.95 1.54 34.48
C ARG A 96 -37.64 2.47 35.64
N GLN A 97 -37.00 1.93 36.68
CA GLN A 97 -36.46 2.74 37.76
C GLN A 97 -35.31 3.59 37.22
N LYS A 98 -35.26 4.86 37.65
CA LYS A 98 -34.08 5.70 37.39
C LYS A 98 -32.91 5.18 38.20
N PRO A 99 -31.71 5.05 37.62
CA PRO A 99 -30.52 4.65 38.38
C PRO A 99 -30.21 5.70 39.45
N GLU A 100 -29.67 5.25 40.59
CA GLU A 100 -29.13 6.10 41.67
C GLU A 100 -27.69 6.57 41.36
N LEU A 101 -27.29 6.51 40.09
CA LEU A 101 -26.03 7.05 39.59
C LEU A 101 -26.13 8.57 39.43
N LYS A 102 -25.00 9.27 39.64
CA LYS A 102 -24.89 10.68 39.27
C LYS A 102 -25.13 10.85 37.77
N SER A 103 -25.81 11.93 37.40
CA SER A 103 -26.16 12.18 36.00
C SER A 103 -25.95 13.65 35.62
N ILE A 104 -25.30 13.86 34.47
CA ILE A 104 -25.18 15.14 33.80
C ILE A 104 -26.13 15.11 32.61
N VAL A 105 -27.15 15.96 32.66
CA VAL A 105 -28.25 16.03 31.70
C VAL A 105 -28.19 17.36 30.95
N GLY A 106 -28.53 17.38 29.67
CA GLY A 106 -28.40 18.55 28.81
C GLY A 106 -26.93 18.90 28.52
N ASP A 107 -26.02 17.92 28.55
CA ASP A 107 -24.61 18.16 28.32
C ASP A 107 -24.34 18.70 26.91
N SER A 108 -23.53 19.75 26.86
CA SER A 108 -23.02 20.34 25.61
C SER A 108 -21.50 20.54 25.62
N VAL A 109 -20.84 20.27 26.74
CA VAL A 109 -19.41 20.51 26.95
C VAL A 109 -18.65 19.18 26.86
N LEU A 110 -19.02 18.18 27.67
CA LEU A 110 -18.30 16.90 27.71
C LEU A 110 -18.39 16.16 26.38
N ARG A 111 -19.53 16.23 25.69
CA ARG A 111 -19.70 15.67 24.35
C ARG A 111 -18.79 16.33 23.30
N LYS A 112 -18.40 17.60 23.49
CA LYS A 112 -17.44 18.29 22.61
C LYS A 112 -16.00 17.93 22.99
N SER A 113 -15.71 17.83 24.29
CA SER A 113 -14.40 17.41 24.80
C SER A 113 -14.08 15.97 24.45
N PHE A 114 -15.08 15.09 24.43
CA PHE A 114 -14.95 13.67 24.09
C PHE A 114 -15.85 13.34 22.88
N PRO A 115 -15.47 13.75 21.66
CA PRO A 115 -16.32 13.61 20.48
C PRO A 115 -16.55 12.13 20.13
N HIS A 116 -17.82 11.74 20.07
CA HIS A 116 -18.25 10.38 19.74
C HIS A 116 -19.49 10.39 18.82
N SER A 117 -19.54 9.46 17.87
CA SER A 117 -20.69 9.30 16.95
C SER A 117 -21.75 8.33 17.46
N GLY A 118 -21.42 7.49 18.45
CA GLY A 118 -22.32 6.47 18.97
C GLY A 118 -22.07 6.19 20.45
N VAL A 119 -23.16 5.88 21.15
CA VAL A 119 -23.21 5.49 22.56
C VAL A 119 -23.62 4.01 22.69
N PRO A 120 -23.25 3.29 23.76
CA PRO A 120 -22.55 3.79 24.95
C PRO A 120 -21.08 4.09 24.67
N HIS A 121 -20.55 5.19 25.24
CA HIS A 121 -19.16 5.60 25.10
C HIS A 121 -18.61 5.88 26.49
N HIS A 122 -17.53 5.19 26.89
CA HIS A 122 -16.97 5.31 28.23
C HIS A 122 -15.66 6.08 28.19
N VAL A 123 -15.52 7.07 29.07
CA VAL A 123 -14.26 7.75 29.35
C VAL A 123 -13.87 7.47 30.80
N TRP A 124 -12.72 6.83 30.99
CA TRP A 124 -12.20 6.45 32.30
C TRP A 124 -11.13 7.46 32.69
N ILE A 125 -11.33 8.13 33.81
CA ILE A 125 -10.48 9.22 34.30
C ILE A 125 -9.95 8.81 35.67
N ASP A 126 -8.64 8.84 35.87
CA ASP A 126 -8.07 8.55 37.17
C ASP A 126 -8.29 9.68 38.18
N SER A 127 -7.94 9.41 39.44
CA SER A 127 -8.11 10.36 40.55
C SER A 127 -7.32 11.66 40.41
N SER A 128 -6.34 11.72 39.50
CA SER A 128 -5.55 12.92 39.20
C SER A 128 -6.15 13.77 38.07
N GLY A 129 -7.21 13.26 37.42
CA GLY A 129 -7.86 13.88 36.27
C GLY A 129 -7.31 13.46 34.92
N VAL A 130 -6.47 12.43 34.85
CA VAL A 130 -5.90 11.97 33.57
C VAL A 130 -6.82 10.95 32.92
N VAL A 131 -7.08 11.10 31.61
CA VAL A 131 -7.88 10.18 30.81
C VAL A 131 -7.08 8.89 30.58
N LYS A 132 -7.48 7.81 31.24
CA LYS A 132 -6.80 6.50 31.13
C LYS A 132 -7.32 5.68 29.96
N TYR A 133 -8.63 5.74 29.68
CA TYR A 133 -9.25 4.97 28.59
C TYR A 133 -10.43 5.71 27.96
N ILE A 134 -10.55 5.62 26.63
CA ILE A 134 -11.74 6.00 25.87
C ILE A 134 -12.19 4.76 25.12
N THR A 135 -13.27 4.11 25.56
CA THR A 135 -13.54 2.73 25.16
C THR A 135 -15.03 2.36 25.14
N PHE A 136 -15.33 1.10 24.83
CA PHE A 136 -16.68 0.53 24.81
C PHE A 136 -17.15 0.14 26.22
N SER A 137 -18.47 0.17 26.46
CA SER A 137 -19.06 -0.20 27.75
C SER A 137 -18.79 -1.64 28.18
N SER A 138 -18.53 -2.54 27.22
CA SER A 138 -18.17 -3.94 27.48
C SER A 138 -16.90 -4.07 28.33
N ASN A 139 -16.02 -3.07 28.35
CA ASN A 139 -14.81 -3.09 29.15
C ASN A 139 -15.04 -2.76 30.64
N ALA A 140 -16.21 -2.22 31.01
CA ALA A 140 -16.61 -2.04 32.41
C ALA A 140 -17.04 -3.39 33.02
N THR A 141 -16.06 -4.14 33.49
CA THR A 141 -16.23 -5.42 34.21
C THR A 141 -15.50 -5.35 35.55
N PRO A 142 -15.92 -6.11 36.57
CA PRO A 142 -15.22 -6.14 37.86
C PRO A 142 -13.71 -6.43 37.71
N SER A 143 -13.36 -7.45 36.92
CA SER A 143 -11.97 -7.84 36.67
C SER A 143 -11.14 -6.70 36.05
N ASN A 144 -11.67 -5.99 35.06
CA ASN A 144 -10.97 -4.86 34.46
C ASN A 144 -10.83 -3.68 35.43
N ILE A 145 -11.88 -3.39 36.22
CA ILE A 145 -11.85 -2.32 37.22
C ILE A 145 -10.80 -2.64 38.29
N ASP A 146 -10.75 -3.88 38.81
CA ASP A 146 -9.75 -4.32 39.78
C ASP A 146 -8.32 -4.08 39.28
N ARG A 147 -8.06 -4.45 38.02
CA ARG A 147 -6.73 -4.31 37.40
C ARG A 147 -6.34 -2.85 37.22
N VAL A 148 -7.26 -2.01 36.76
CA VAL A 148 -7.03 -0.55 36.63
C VAL A 148 -6.81 0.10 37.99
N LEU A 149 -7.58 -0.26 39.02
CA LEU A 149 -7.40 0.25 40.39
C LEU A 149 -6.05 -0.17 41.00
N LYS A 150 -5.50 -1.32 40.60
CA LYS A 150 -4.14 -1.78 40.97
C LYS A 150 -3.02 -1.09 40.17
N GLY A 151 -3.36 -0.24 39.20
CA GLY A 151 -2.39 0.45 38.35
C GLY A 151 -1.85 -0.39 37.19
N GLU A 152 -2.50 -1.50 36.83
CA GLU A 152 -2.12 -2.27 35.65
C GLU A 152 -2.48 -1.52 34.36
N GLU A 153 -1.57 -1.50 33.39
CA GLU A 153 -1.87 -0.97 32.06
C GLU A 153 -2.71 -1.96 31.24
N MET A 154 -3.89 -1.51 30.83
CA MET A 154 -4.82 -2.27 29.99
C MET A 154 -4.69 -1.87 28.52
N ASN A 155 -4.75 -2.86 27.61
CA ASN A 155 -4.79 -2.61 26.17
C ASN A 155 -6.25 -2.68 25.65
N PHE A 156 -7.08 -1.74 26.06
CA PHE A 156 -8.45 -1.66 25.55
C PHE A 156 -8.47 -1.08 24.14
N ALA A 157 -9.38 -1.60 23.30
CA ALA A 157 -9.69 -0.96 22.02
C ALA A 157 -10.12 0.50 22.27
N TYR A 158 -9.37 1.43 21.71
CA TYR A 158 -9.69 2.84 21.72
C TYR A 158 -10.92 3.07 20.83
N LYS A 159 -12.01 3.57 21.41
CA LYS A 159 -13.26 3.79 20.66
C LYS A 159 -13.17 5.08 19.84
N ASN A 160 -12.44 5.03 18.73
CA ASN A 160 -12.39 6.12 17.76
C ASN A 160 -13.56 6.05 16.79
N ASN A 161 -14.66 6.69 17.15
CA ASN A 161 -15.90 6.64 16.37
C ASN A 161 -15.95 7.69 15.23
N THR A 162 -14.81 8.19 14.77
CA THR A 162 -14.71 9.18 13.66
C THR A 162 -14.65 8.55 12.27
N LEU A 163 -14.55 7.23 12.16
CA LEU A 163 -14.71 6.48 10.91
C LEU A 163 -16.18 6.50 10.47
N ARG A 164 -16.61 7.61 9.84
CA ARG A 164 -17.90 7.70 9.17
C ARG A 164 -17.71 7.34 7.70
N ILE A 165 -18.05 6.10 7.35
CA ILE A 165 -18.13 5.69 5.94
C ILE A 165 -19.28 6.46 5.30
N ILE A 166 -18.99 7.19 4.23
CA ILE A 166 -19.99 7.86 3.39
C ILE A 166 -20.45 6.84 2.34
N PRO A 167 -21.73 6.40 2.38
CA PRO A 167 -22.27 5.50 1.37
C PRO A 167 -22.16 6.09 -0.04
N GLY A 168 -21.87 5.25 -1.03
CA GLY A 168 -21.76 5.67 -2.44
C GLY A 168 -20.41 6.29 -2.83
N ARG A 169 -19.45 6.42 -1.91
CA ARG A 169 -18.05 6.77 -2.21
C ARG A 169 -17.15 5.53 -2.14
N SER A 170 -16.09 5.52 -2.95
CA SER A 170 -15.02 4.51 -2.85
C SER A 170 -14.45 4.49 -1.43
N LEU A 171 -13.99 3.32 -0.98
CA LEU A 171 -13.28 3.20 0.30
C LEU A 171 -11.94 3.96 0.28
N LEU A 172 -11.31 4.10 -0.88
CA LEU A 172 -10.09 4.88 -1.07
C LEU A 172 -10.34 6.40 -0.95
N ASP A 173 -11.57 6.85 -1.23
CA ASP A 173 -11.97 8.27 -1.24
C ASP A 173 -12.67 8.71 0.05
N GLN A 174 -12.65 7.85 1.09
CA GLN A 174 -13.29 8.18 2.36
C GLN A 174 -12.50 9.27 3.10
N PRO A 175 -13.17 10.31 3.60
CA PRO A 175 -12.50 11.32 4.39
C PRO A 175 -11.86 10.71 5.63
N ASN A 176 -10.68 11.21 5.98
CA ASN A 176 -9.83 10.83 7.13
C ASN A 176 -8.88 9.65 6.93
N GLY A 177 -8.81 9.01 5.75
CA GLY A 177 -7.72 8.07 5.41
C GLY A 177 -7.52 6.90 6.38
N SER A 178 -8.41 6.70 7.34
CA SER A 178 -8.24 5.72 8.42
C SER A 178 -8.37 4.28 7.92
N LEU A 179 -8.97 4.08 6.73
CA LEU A 179 -9.02 2.79 6.07
C LEU A 179 -7.66 2.34 5.52
N GLN A 180 -6.75 3.27 5.20
CA GLN A 180 -5.42 2.96 4.65
C GLN A 180 -4.65 1.99 5.54
N HIS A 181 -4.73 2.18 6.86
CA HIS A 181 -4.05 1.36 7.85
C HIS A 181 -4.65 -0.05 8.01
N HIS A 182 -5.80 -0.31 7.37
CA HIS A 182 -6.48 -1.60 7.39
C HIS A 182 -6.40 -2.33 6.04
N ILE A 183 -5.71 -1.77 5.03
CA ILE A 183 -5.52 -2.42 3.74
C ILE A 183 -4.37 -3.43 3.86
N GLU A 184 -4.70 -4.71 3.81
CA GLU A 184 -3.70 -5.80 3.84
C GLU A 184 -3.11 -6.04 2.44
N THR A 185 -3.96 -6.27 1.44
CA THR A 185 -3.55 -6.54 0.05
C THR A 185 -4.36 -5.70 -0.93
N TYR A 186 -3.76 -5.31 -2.04
CA TYR A 186 -4.47 -4.64 -3.14
C TYR A 186 -3.72 -4.80 -4.46
N SER A 187 -4.43 -4.53 -5.55
CA SER A 187 -3.83 -4.11 -6.81
C SER A 187 -4.70 -3.06 -7.47
N ILE A 188 -4.09 -2.07 -8.11
CA ILE A 188 -4.80 -0.94 -8.69
C ILE A 188 -4.05 -0.42 -9.92
N PHE A 189 -4.80 -0.18 -11.00
CA PHE A 189 -4.37 0.70 -12.08
C PHE A 189 -4.83 2.12 -11.79
N PHE A 190 -4.00 3.09 -12.14
CA PHE A 190 -4.35 4.50 -12.12
C PHE A 190 -3.90 5.18 -13.40
N ASN A 191 -4.62 6.23 -13.78
CA ASN A 191 -4.37 6.95 -15.03
C ASN A 191 -3.04 7.71 -14.96
N TYR A 192 -2.56 8.12 -16.14
CA TYR A 192 -1.38 8.96 -16.28
C TYR A 192 -1.38 10.16 -15.31
N LEU A 193 -0.34 10.25 -14.48
CA LEU A 193 -0.09 11.35 -13.55
C LEU A 193 0.94 12.31 -14.15
N GLU A 194 0.51 13.50 -14.53
CA GLU A 194 1.37 14.51 -15.18
C GLU A 194 2.43 15.07 -14.22
N GLU A 195 2.12 15.12 -12.92
CA GLU A 195 2.98 15.63 -11.86
C GLU A 195 4.24 14.77 -11.65
N ILE A 196 4.23 13.53 -12.14
CA ILE A 196 5.36 12.62 -12.06
C ILE A 196 6.24 12.80 -13.29
N SER A 197 7.34 13.55 -13.09
CA SER A 197 8.28 13.88 -14.15
C SER A 197 9.00 12.67 -14.72
N GLN A 198 9.41 11.71 -13.88
CA GLN A 198 10.06 10.46 -14.30
C GLN A 198 9.27 9.24 -13.86
N GLY A 199 8.96 8.38 -14.82
CA GLY A 199 8.44 7.05 -14.54
C GLY A 199 9.51 6.17 -13.92
N TYR A 200 9.10 5.30 -13.00
CA TYR A 200 9.93 4.20 -12.56
C TYR A 200 9.05 2.97 -12.33
N THR A 201 9.69 1.81 -12.45
CA THR A 201 9.10 0.51 -12.14
C THR A 201 9.99 -0.19 -11.15
N THR A 202 9.42 -0.71 -10.07
CA THR A 202 10.16 -1.43 -9.03
C THR A 202 9.32 -2.52 -8.39
N VAL A 203 9.94 -3.66 -8.11
CA VAL A 203 9.43 -4.63 -7.15
C VAL A 203 9.94 -4.22 -5.77
N TYR A 204 9.04 -4.06 -4.81
CA TYR A 204 9.38 -3.69 -3.44
C TYR A 204 9.03 -4.82 -2.48
N VAL A 205 9.77 -4.89 -1.38
CA VAL A 205 9.65 -5.95 -0.37
C VAL A 205 9.51 -5.30 1.01
N ASP A 206 8.51 -5.72 1.76
CA ASP A 206 8.36 -5.45 3.19
C ASP A 206 8.58 -6.75 3.95
N SER A 207 9.82 -6.96 4.39
CA SER A 207 10.23 -8.17 5.12
C SER A 207 9.56 -8.30 6.49
N SER A 208 9.05 -7.20 7.08
CA SER A 208 8.42 -7.25 8.40
C SER A 208 7.00 -7.82 8.34
N SER A 209 6.32 -7.60 7.22
CA SER A 209 4.95 -8.07 6.98
C SER A 209 4.90 -9.30 6.05
N GLU A 210 6.06 -9.79 5.59
CA GLU A 210 6.17 -10.82 4.54
C GLU A 210 5.35 -10.47 3.29
N MET A 211 5.50 -9.22 2.84
CA MET A 211 4.77 -8.70 1.69
C MET A 211 5.73 -8.30 0.57
N MET A 212 5.25 -8.47 -0.66
CA MET A 212 5.88 -7.94 -1.86
C MET A 212 4.87 -7.19 -2.70
N GLY A 213 5.36 -6.33 -3.58
CA GLY A 213 4.50 -5.62 -4.50
C GLY A 213 5.26 -5.07 -5.70
N LEU A 214 4.52 -4.70 -6.74
CA LEU A 214 5.05 -4.04 -7.93
C LEU A 214 4.47 -2.64 -7.97
N ARG A 215 5.35 -1.66 -8.19
CA ARG A 215 4.98 -0.28 -8.42
C ARG A 215 5.49 0.13 -9.79
N ILE A 216 4.57 0.55 -10.65
CA ILE A 216 4.83 1.16 -11.95
C ILE A 216 4.23 2.56 -11.87
N MET A 217 5.04 3.60 -11.83
CA MET A 217 4.50 4.96 -11.75
C MET A 217 3.96 5.45 -13.09
N LYS A 218 4.59 5.01 -14.18
CA LYS A 218 4.32 5.47 -15.53
C LYS A 218 4.95 4.49 -16.52
N ALA A 219 4.12 3.72 -17.22
CA ALA A 219 4.57 2.89 -18.34
C ALA A 219 3.48 2.79 -19.43
N PRO A 220 3.86 2.70 -20.72
CA PRO A 220 2.93 2.30 -21.78
C PRO A 220 2.32 0.93 -21.50
N LEU A 221 1.07 0.73 -21.89
CA LEU A 221 0.35 -0.52 -21.69
C LEU A 221 1.10 -1.73 -22.28
N LEU A 222 1.71 -1.59 -23.47
CA LEU A 222 2.52 -2.65 -24.07
C LEU A 222 3.66 -3.09 -23.14
N GLU A 223 4.38 -2.14 -22.54
CA GLU A 223 5.49 -2.44 -21.63
C GLU A 223 5.01 -3.22 -20.40
N MET A 224 3.80 -2.91 -19.90
CA MET A 224 3.21 -3.66 -18.79
C MET A 224 2.96 -5.13 -19.16
N TYR A 225 2.45 -5.41 -20.36
CA TYR A 225 2.32 -6.79 -20.85
C TYR A 225 3.68 -7.48 -20.97
N GLU A 226 4.70 -6.80 -21.49
CA GLU A 226 6.03 -7.35 -21.63
C GLU A 226 6.67 -7.70 -20.28
N MET A 227 6.51 -6.83 -19.28
CA MET A 227 6.98 -7.07 -17.92
C MET A 227 6.22 -8.20 -17.24
N ALA A 228 4.88 -8.20 -17.35
CA ALA A 228 4.01 -9.19 -16.73
C ALA A 228 4.32 -10.60 -17.25
N PHE A 229 4.36 -10.79 -18.57
CA PHE A 229 4.60 -12.10 -19.17
C PHE A 229 6.09 -12.48 -19.21
N GLY A 230 6.99 -11.50 -19.05
CA GLY A 230 8.42 -11.69 -18.89
C GLY A 230 8.88 -11.95 -17.46
N LEU A 231 7.98 -11.82 -16.48
CA LEU A 231 8.27 -11.92 -15.05
C LEU A 231 9.47 -11.04 -14.63
N SER A 232 9.55 -9.83 -15.17
CA SER A 232 10.69 -8.93 -14.92
C SER A 232 10.39 -7.48 -15.26
N THR A 233 10.92 -6.55 -14.46
CA THR A 233 10.84 -5.10 -14.71
C THR A 233 11.82 -4.61 -15.79
N HIS A 234 12.98 -5.27 -15.94
CA HIS A 234 14.09 -4.75 -16.76
C HIS A 234 14.62 -5.74 -17.81
N SER A 235 14.33 -7.03 -17.69
CA SER A 235 14.98 -8.08 -18.49
C SER A 235 14.04 -8.94 -19.32
N SER A 236 12.82 -8.49 -19.56
CA SER A 236 11.90 -9.24 -20.40
C SER A 236 12.40 -9.31 -21.84
N GLU A 237 12.70 -10.53 -22.30
CA GLU A 237 13.01 -10.80 -23.73
C GLU A 237 11.81 -10.48 -24.62
N TYR A 238 10.61 -10.38 -24.05
CA TYR A 238 9.41 -9.97 -24.78
C TYR A 238 9.37 -8.48 -25.10
N ARG A 239 10.34 -7.66 -24.67
CA ARG A 239 10.53 -6.32 -25.25
C ARG A 239 11.03 -6.38 -26.71
N LEU A 240 11.58 -7.50 -27.13
CA LEU A 240 12.18 -7.65 -28.45
C LEU A 240 11.12 -7.96 -29.51
N ASN A 241 11.17 -7.28 -30.66
CA ASN A 241 10.22 -7.47 -31.76
C ASN A 241 10.19 -8.92 -32.27
N ASN A 242 11.34 -9.61 -32.24
CA ASN A 242 11.43 -11.03 -32.61
C ASN A 242 10.91 -12.01 -31.53
N ARG A 243 10.42 -11.50 -30.39
CA ARG A 243 9.80 -12.27 -29.30
C ARG A 243 8.33 -11.89 -29.06
N LYS A 244 7.76 -11.03 -29.91
CA LYS A 244 6.37 -10.56 -29.83
C LYS A 244 5.59 -10.88 -31.09
N ASP A 245 4.29 -11.05 -30.94
CA ASP A 245 3.31 -11.03 -32.03
C ASP A 245 2.05 -10.33 -31.55
N ILE A 246 1.85 -9.10 -32.03
CA ILE A 246 0.75 -8.23 -31.64
C ILE A 246 -0.30 -8.24 -32.77
N ARG A 247 -1.52 -8.64 -32.44
CA ARG A 247 -2.65 -8.83 -33.37
C ARG A 247 -3.88 -8.11 -32.86
N VAL A 248 -3.82 -6.78 -32.87
CA VAL A 248 -4.88 -5.92 -32.36
C VAL A 248 -5.41 -5.01 -33.47
N ASN A 249 -6.69 -4.66 -33.38
CA ASN A 249 -7.33 -3.76 -34.33
C ASN A 249 -6.81 -2.31 -34.18
N ASP A 250 -6.55 -1.88 -32.96
CA ASP A 250 -6.00 -0.56 -32.65
C ASP A 250 -4.54 -0.69 -32.19
N SER A 251 -3.61 -0.60 -33.14
CA SER A 251 -2.18 -0.71 -32.86
C SER A 251 -1.64 0.45 -32.04
N GLU A 252 -2.33 1.60 -31.98
CA GLU A 252 -1.88 2.75 -31.18
C GLU A 252 -2.01 2.48 -29.69
N ARG A 253 -2.93 1.58 -29.28
CA ARG A 253 -3.09 1.18 -27.87
C ARG A 253 -1.91 0.37 -27.33
N LEU A 254 -1.15 -0.28 -28.21
CA LEU A 254 0.00 -1.12 -27.87
C LEU A 254 1.23 -0.70 -28.68
N SER A 255 1.59 0.57 -28.59
CA SER A 255 2.82 1.12 -29.17
C SER A 255 3.78 1.62 -28.09
N GLU A 256 5.07 1.65 -28.41
CA GLU A 256 6.12 2.13 -27.50
C GLU A 256 6.21 3.67 -27.49
N TRP A 257 5.90 4.31 -28.63
CA TRP A 257 5.95 5.76 -28.81
C TRP A 257 5.18 6.17 -30.07
N MET A 258 4.50 7.32 -30.02
CA MET A 258 3.87 7.96 -31.18
C MET A 258 4.41 9.37 -31.38
N GLU A 259 5.00 9.67 -32.54
CA GLU A 259 5.37 11.05 -32.91
C GLU A 259 4.11 11.87 -33.26
N GLY A 260 4.03 13.11 -32.77
CA GLY A 260 3.03 14.11 -33.20
C GLY A 260 1.75 14.27 -32.37
N TYR A 261 1.33 13.26 -31.58
CA TYR A 261 0.11 13.29 -30.74
C TYR A 261 0.39 12.92 -29.27
N GLN A 262 1.39 13.58 -28.68
CA GLN A 262 1.99 13.08 -27.44
C GLN A 262 1.01 13.03 -26.26
N ASP A 263 0.19 14.06 -26.05
CA ASP A 263 -0.56 14.14 -24.79
C ASP A 263 -1.83 13.29 -24.80
N SER A 264 -2.67 13.36 -25.84
CA SER A 264 -3.87 12.52 -25.94
C SER A 264 -3.52 11.04 -25.94
N TRP A 265 -2.46 10.65 -26.65
CA TRP A 265 -1.97 9.28 -26.63
C TRP A 265 -1.49 8.87 -25.23
N ARG A 266 -0.72 9.72 -24.53
CA ARG A 266 -0.26 9.46 -23.15
C ARG A 266 -1.44 9.22 -22.20
N TYR A 267 -2.48 10.05 -22.25
CA TYR A 267 -3.66 9.89 -21.40
C TYR A 267 -4.42 8.60 -21.66
N MET A 268 -4.35 8.04 -22.87
CA MET A 268 -5.04 6.82 -23.25
C MET A 268 -4.21 5.55 -23.08
N ASN A 269 -2.88 5.65 -23.02
CA ASN A 269 -1.99 4.49 -23.17
C ASN A 269 -0.92 4.35 -22.09
N ILE A 270 -0.73 5.39 -21.27
CA ILE A 270 0.18 5.34 -20.14
C ILE A 270 -0.62 5.19 -18.86
N TYR A 271 -0.21 4.20 -18.07
CA TYR A 271 -0.83 3.87 -16.80
C TYR A 271 0.22 3.81 -15.70
N GLY A 272 -0.23 4.07 -14.49
CA GLY A 272 0.44 3.57 -13.31
C GLY A 272 -0.26 2.33 -12.78
N TYR A 273 0.49 1.53 -12.02
CA TYR A 273 0.00 0.34 -11.36
C TYR A 273 0.69 0.17 -10.02
N GLU A 274 -0.06 -0.24 -9.01
CA GLU A 274 0.53 -0.70 -7.77
C GLU A 274 -0.17 -1.95 -7.26
N SER A 275 0.61 -2.93 -6.83
CA SER A 275 0.13 -4.08 -6.07
C SER A 275 0.87 -4.22 -4.74
N ARG A 276 0.19 -4.81 -3.75
CA ARG A 276 0.73 -5.25 -2.46
C ARG A 276 0.10 -6.59 -2.12
N LEU A 277 0.93 -7.62 -1.99
CA LEU A 277 0.52 -9.01 -1.89
C LEU A 277 1.23 -9.68 -0.72
N LYS A 278 0.55 -10.64 -0.09
CA LYS A 278 1.11 -11.46 0.98
C LYS A 278 1.87 -12.65 0.40
N THR A 279 3.06 -12.35 -0.10
CA THR A 279 3.95 -13.30 -0.74
C THR A 279 5.39 -12.83 -0.63
N MET A 280 6.32 -13.78 -0.72
CA MET A 280 7.75 -13.54 -0.88
C MET A 280 8.30 -14.11 -2.20
N ASP A 281 7.44 -14.51 -3.13
CA ASP A 281 7.82 -14.89 -4.49
C ASP A 281 7.55 -13.72 -5.44
N GLU A 282 8.62 -13.21 -6.08
CA GLU A 282 8.51 -12.14 -7.06
C GLU A 282 7.63 -12.55 -8.26
N ARG A 283 7.52 -13.84 -8.57
CA ARG A 283 6.66 -14.34 -9.65
C ARG A 283 5.20 -14.01 -9.41
N ASP A 284 4.71 -14.19 -8.19
CA ASP A 284 3.32 -13.92 -7.81
C ASP A 284 2.93 -12.47 -8.10
N VAL A 285 3.88 -11.55 -7.97
CA VAL A 285 3.67 -10.12 -8.22
C VAL A 285 3.42 -9.86 -9.71
N PHE A 286 4.16 -10.53 -10.60
CA PHE A 286 3.96 -10.42 -12.04
C PHE A 286 2.76 -11.22 -12.53
N GLU A 287 2.48 -12.39 -11.95
CA GLU A 287 1.27 -13.16 -12.23
C GLU A 287 0.02 -12.35 -11.86
N ARG A 288 0.05 -11.62 -10.74
CA ARG A 288 -1.03 -10.69 -10.40
C ARG A 288 -1.18 -9.57 -11.43
N LEU A 289 -0.09 -9.00 -11.93
CA LEU A 289 -0.17 -8.03 -13.02
C LEU A 289 -0.75 -8.65 -14.30
N GLN A 290 -0.42 -9.91 -14.63
CA GLN A 290 -1.03 -10.62 -15.77
C GLN A 290 -2.54 -10.72 -15.59
N GLU A 291 -3.02 -11.17 -14.43
CA GLU A 291 -4.45 -11.28 -14.12
C GLU A 291 -5.17 -9.95 -14.26
N ASP A 292 -4.59 -8.88 -13.69
CA ASP A 292 -5.18 -7.55 -13.71
C ASP A 292 -5.21 -6.99 -15.15
N LEU A 293 -4.14 -7.15 -15.94
CA LEU A 293 -4.09 -6.75 -17.34
C LEU A 293 -5.16 -7.49 -18.17
N LEU A 294 -5.21 -8.82 -18.02
CA LEU A 294 -6.16 -9.68 -18.71
C LEU A 294 -7.60 -9.48 -18.25
N ARG A 295 -7.84 -8.86 -17.10
CA ARG A 295 -9.17 -8.52 -16.61
C ARG A 295 -9.61 -7.14 -17.12
N ASP A 296 -8.79 -6.13 -16.91
CA ASP A 296 -9.21 -4.72 -16.96
C ASP A 296 -9.06 -4.09 -18.35
N PHE A 297 -8.26 -4.67 -19.24
CA PHE A 297 -8.04 -4.15 -20.60
C PHE A 297 -8.69 -5.02 -21.68
N GLU A 298 -8.85 -4.47 -22.87
CA GLU A 298 -9.51 -5.12 -24.01
C GLU A 298 -8.68 -6.23 -24.69
N PHE A 299 -7.47 -6.51 -24.22
CA PHE A 299 -6.55 -7.45 -24.83
C PHE A 299 -6.44 -8.76 -24.04
N ASP A 300 -6.24 -9.85 -24.78
CA ASP A 300 -5.84 -11.16 -24.29
C ASP A 300 -4.37 -11.36 -24.63
N ALA A 301 -3.63 -12.01 -23.74
CA ALA A 301 -2.19 -12.21 -23.88
C ALA A 301 -1.75 -13.58 -23.35
N SER A 302 -0.80 -14.21 -24.04
CA SER A 302 -0.25 -15.50 -23.63
C SER A 302 1.11 -15.77 -24.27
N ILE A 303 1.90 -16.65 -23.64
CA ILE A 303 3.12 -17.18 -24.25
C ILE A 303 2.78 -18.40 -25.10
N VAL A 304 3.04 -18.30 -26.40
CA VAL A 304 2.79 -19.38 -27.37
C VAL A 304 4.11 -19.87 -27.96
N MET A 305 4.29 -21.20 -27.96
CA MET A 305 5.45 -21.84 -28.59
C MET A 305 5.25 -21.90 -30.11
N LYS A 306 6.01 -21.08 -30.85
CA LYS A 306 5.90 -21.03 -32.32
C LYS A 306 7.10 -21.68 -33.03
N PRO A 307 6.87 -22.54 -34.02
CA PRO A 307 7.93 -23.09 -34.83
C PRO A 307 8.49 -22.02 -35.79
N MET A 308 9.76 -21.68 -35.65
CA MET A 308 10.46 -20.71 -36.50
C MET A 308 11.97 -20.96 -36.53
N LYS A 309 12.67 -20.32 -37.46
CA LYS A 309 14.13 -20.32 -37.48
C LYS A 309 14.67 -19.53 -36.29
N ALA A 310 15.67 -20.06 -35.60
CA ALA A 310 16.34 -19.43 -34.48
C ALA A 310 17.85 -19.70 -34.50
N LEU A 311 18.61 -18.80 -33.89
CA LEU A 311 20.01 -19.01 -33.55
C LEU A 311 20.08 -19.71 -32.19
N VAL A 312 20.65 -20.91 -32.16
CA VAL A 312 20.67 -21.77 -30.97
C VAL A 312 22.10 -21.90 -30.48
N LEU A 313 22.36 -21.48 -29.24
CA LEU A 313 23.63 -21.69 -28.56
C LEU A 313 23.63 -23.04 -27.86
N ILE A 314 24.58 -23.90 -28.23
CA ILE A 314 24.75 -25.24 -27.64
C ILE A 314 26.19 -25.46 -27.17
N ARG A 315 26.35 -26.37 -26.21
CA ARG A 315 27.66 -26.94 -25.86
C ARG A 315 27.97 -28.10 -26.80
N THR A 316 29.19 -28.13 -27.33
CA THR A 316 29.68 -29.22 -28.17
C THR A 316 30.41 -30.30 -27.39
N SER A 317 30.71 -30.06 -26.11
CA SER A 317 31.32 -31.04 -25.21
C SER A 317 30.78 -30.89 -23.79
N THR A 318 30.95 -31.92 -22.97
CA THR A 318 30.65 -31.90 -21.53
C THR A 318 31.78 -31.27 -20.71
N ILE A 319 32.94 -30.97 -21.31
CA ILE A 319 34.10 -30.38 -20.64
C ILE A 319 33.80 -28.93 -20.30
N ASP A 320 33.95 -28.58 -19.02
CA ASP A 320 33.63 -27.25 -18.52
C ASP A 320 34.77 -26.25 -18.74
N LYS A 321 34.94 -25.83 -20.01
CA LYS A 321 35.95 -24.84 -20.41
C LYS A 321 35.59 -23.40 -20.10
N ILE A 322 34.33 -23.15 -19.75
CA ILE A 322 33.80 -21.81 -19.48
C ILE A 322 33.80 -21.47 -17.99
N LYS A 323 33.90 -22.47 -17.11
CA LYS A 323 33.93 -22.25 -15.65
C LYS A 323 34.90 -21.16 -15.25
N THR A 324 34.41 -20.25 -14.43
CA THR A 324 35.22 -19.17 -13.87
C THR A 324 36.39 -19.69 -13.03
N ARG A 325 37.49 -18.93 -13.02
CA ARG A 325 38.62 -19.10 -12.10
C ARG A 325 38.42 -18.30 -10.79
N GLY A 326 37.29 -17.64 -10.62
CA GLY A 326 36.97 -16.79 -9.48
C GLY A 326 37.45 -15.34 -9.64
N GLY A 327 37.39 -14.57 -8.54
CA GLY A 327 37.69 -13.14 -8.51
C GLY A 327 36.43 -12.26 -8.63
N ASP A 328 36.61 -10.94 -8.66
CA ASP A 328 35.47 -10.03 -8.74
C ASP A 328 34.78 -10.10 -10.10
N SER A 329 33.44 -10.10 -10.09
CA SER A 329 32.65 -10.10 -11.32
C SER A 329 32.89 -8.84 -12.12
N ARG A 330 33.25 -8.98 -13.39
CA ARG A 330 33.45 -7.84 -14.29
C ARG A 330 33.15 -8.19 -15.74
N THR A 331 32.57 -7.22 -16.44
CA THR A 331 32.43 -7.21 -17.90
C THR A 331 33.23 -6.05 -18.45
N THR A 332 34.05 -6.31 -19.46
CA THR A 332 34.89 -5.31 -20.11
C THR A 332 34.65 -5.34 -21.61
N ASP A 333 34.23 -4.22 -22.18
CA ASP A 333 34.17 -4.09 -23.63
C ASP A 333 35.59 -4.02 -24.21
N LEU A 334 35.80 -4.73 -25.32
CA LEU A 334 37.07 -4.83 -26.00
C LEU A 334 37.07 -3.96 -27.26
N PRO A 335 38.26 -3.55 -27.75
CA PRO A 335 38.39 -2.90 -29.05
C PRO A 335 37.70 -3.71 -30.16
N HIS A 336 37.16 -3.01 -31.16
CA HIS A 336 36.47 -3.59 -32.31
C HIS A 336 35.20 -4.41 -31.97
N GLY A 337 34.56 -4.12 -30.83
CA GLY A 337 33.21 -4.59 -30.53
C GLY A 337 33.11 -5.95 -29.83
N GLY A 338 34.22 -6.46 -29.28
CA GLY A 338 34.22 -7.66 -28.46
C GLY A 338 33.88 -7.40 -26.99
N SER A 339 33.77 -8.45 -26.19
CA SER A 339 33.63 -8.32 -24.72
C SER A 339 34.34 -9.45 -23.99
N LYS A 340 34.84 -9.11 -22.80
CA LYS A 340 35.45 -10.04 -21.85
C LYS A 340 34.59 -10.10 -20.58
N TYR A 341 34.25 -11.32 -20.19
CA TYR A 341 33.50 -11.64 -19.00
C TYR A 341 34.42 -12.39 -18.04
N VAL A 342 34.48 -11.96 -16.79
CA VAL A 342 35.22 -12.64 -15.72
C VAL A 342 34.29 -12.81 -14.54
N ASN A 343 34.18 -14.04 -14.04
CA ASN A 343 33.27 -14.44 -12.98
C ASN A 343 31.86 -13.85 -13.17
N ALA A 344 31.31 -13.94 -14.39
CA ALA A 344 30.02 -13.37 -14.74
C ALA A 344 28.95 -14.48 -14.88
N SER A 345 27.69 -14.19 -14.53
CA SER A 345 26.59 -15.12 -14.77
C SER A 345 26.46 -15.43 -16.26
N PHE A 346 26.55 -16.71 -16.63
CA PHE A 346 26.44 -17.10 -18.04
C PHE A 346 25.08 -16.70 -18.62
N LYS A 347 24.00 -16.98 -17.88
CA LYS A 347 22.64 -16.66 -18.31
C LYS A 347 22.37 -15.16 -18.30
N ASP A 348 22.58 -14.53 -17.15
CA ASP A 348 22.10 -13.16 -16.93
C ASP A 348 22.96 -12.11 -17.62
N VAL A 349 24.21 -12.45 -17.96
CA VAL A 349 25.15 -11.52 -18.59
C VAL A 349 25.47 -11.94 -20.01
N VAL A 350 26.00 -13.15 -20.24
CA VAL A 350 26.53 -13.54 -21.56
C VAL A 350 25.40 -13.85 -22.54
N VAL A 351 24.51 -14.80 -22.20
CA VAL A 351 23.36 -15.16 -23.02
C VAL A 351 22.44 -13.96 -23.20
N ARG A 352 22.18 -13.20 -22.13
CA ARG A 352 21.42 -11.96 -22.21
C ARG A 352 22.04 -10.98 -23.22
N SER A 353 23.35 -10.73 -23.14
CA SER A 353 24.04 -9.85 -24.10
C SER A 353 23.84 -10.30 -25.55
N LEU A 354 23.90 -11.61 -25.80
CA LEU A 354 23.66 -12.19 -27.13
C LEU A 354 22.24 -11.94 -27.62
N ILE A 355 21.25 -12.16 -26.75
CA ILE A 355 19.83 -11.96 -27.07
C ILE A 355 19.55 -10.49 -27.40
N PHE A 356 19.98 -9.55 -26.55
CA PHE A 356 19.75 -8.12 -26.77
C PHE A 356 20.51 -7.56 -27.99
N ARG A 357 21.72 -8.04 -28.27
CA ARG A 357 22.46 -7.63 -29.47
C ARG A 357 21.87 -8.19 -30.77
N ASN A 358 20.99 -9.19 -30.67
CA ASN A 358 20.26 -9.80 -31.76
C ASN A 358 18.81 -9.28 -31.87
N ALA A 359 18.44 -8.26 -31.09
CA ALA A 359 17.08 -7.69 -31.01
C ALA A 359 16.49 -7.28 -32.36
N GLU A 360 17.30 -6.63 -33.21
CA GLU A 360 16.89 -6.10 -34.52
C GLU A 360 16.72 -7.18 -35.60
N LYS A 361 17.18 -8.40 -35.35
CA LYS A 361 17.09 -9.50 -36.33
C LYS A 361 15.79 -10.26 -36.13
N SER A 362 15.14 -10.64 -37.24
CA SER A 362 13.92 -11.45 -37.21
C SER A 362 14.12 -12.86 -36.66
N THR A 363 15.36 -13.36 -36.63
CA THR A 363 15.73 -14.70 -36.13
C THR A 363 16.03 -14.64 -34.63
N PRO A 364 15.21 -15.21 -33.73
CA PRO A 364 15.44 -15.14 -32.28
C PRO A 364 16.67 -15.94 -31.85
N PHE A 365 17.26 -15.57 -30.71
CA PHE A 365 18.37 -16.30 -30.09
C PHE A 365 17.87 -17.16 -28.93
N ILE A 366 18.34 -18.41 -28.83
CA ILE A 366 17.91 -19.40 -27.83
C ILE A 366 19.13 -20.04 -27.18
N ASP A 367 19.17 -20.05 -25.85
CA ASP A 367 20.16 -20.79 -25.07
C ASP A 367 19.70 -22.23 -24.82
N ARG A 368 20.52 -23.20 -25.27
CA ARG A 368 20.37 -24.63 -24.98
C ARG A 368 21.65 -25.25 -24.41
N THR A 369 22.51 -24.42 -23.83
CA THR A 369 23.72 -24.90 -23.17
C THR A 369 23.43 -25.64 -21.86
N ASN A 370 22.25 -25.38 -21.27
CA ASN A 370 21.87 -25.81 -19.91
C ASN A 370 22.87 -25.39 -18.83
N TYR A 371 23.70 -24.37 -19.08
CA TYR A 371 24.72 -23.91 -18.14
C TYR A 371 24.20 -22.74 -17.31
N THR A 372 24.33 -22.83 -15.99
CA THR A 372 23.84 -21.81 -15.03
C THR A 372 24.96 -21.19 -14.18
N GLY A 373 26.19 -21.69 -14.31
CA GLY A 373 27.32 -21.22 -13.51
C GLY A 373 27.86 -19.85 -13.93
N GLN A 374 28.88 -19.41 -13.18
CA GLN A 374 29.67 -18.24 -13.53
C GLN A 374 30.78 -18.63 -14.53
N VAL A 375 31.15 -17.69 -15.40
CA VAL A 375 32.07 -17.96 -16.52
C VAL A 375 33.18 -16.93 -16.67
N ASP A 376 34.28 -17.40 -17.25
CA ASP A 376 35.35 -16.57 -17.82
C ASP A 376 35.37 -16.77 -19.34
N ILE A 377 34.84 -15.80 -20.09
CA ILE A 377 34.74 -15.87 -21.56
C ILE A 377 35.31 -14.59 -22.16
N ASN A 378 36.21 -14.75 -23.14
CA ASN A 378 36.72 -13.68 -23.96
C ASN A 378 36.26 -13.86 -25.42
N ILE A 379 35.50 -12.91 -25.94
CA ILE A 379 35.00 -12.88 -27.32
C ILE A 379 35.54 -11.61 -27.99
N GLU A 380 36.38 -11.79 -28.99
CA GLU A 380 36.99 -10.71 -29.77
C GLU A 380 36.22 -10.47 -31.07
N GLY A 381 36.01 -9.21 -31.43
CA GLY A 381 35.30 -8.82 -32.65
C GLY A 381 33.79 -8.62 -32.44
N PRO A 382 33.08 -8.14 -33.48
CA PRO A 382 31.70 -7.69 -33.34
C PRO A 382 30.74 -8.87 -33.25
N TRP A 383 29.79 -8.77 -32.31
CA TRP A 383 28.77 -9.79 -32.05
C TRP A 383 27.76 -10.02 -33.19
N ASN A 384 27.69 -9.13 -34.18
CA ASN A 384 26.78 -9.26 -35.32
C ASN A 384 27.31 -10.21 -36.41
N ASP A 385 28.60 -10.57 -36.37
CA ASP A 385 29.26 -11.54 -37.25
C ASP A 385 29.22 -12.94 -36.61
N ILE A 386 28.22 -13.73 -37.00
CA ILE A 386 28.03 -15.09 -36.49
C ILE A 386 29.21 -16.01 -36.84
N ALA A 387 29.88 -15.80 -37.97
CA ALA A 387 31.02 -16.62 -38.36
C ALA A 387 32.23 -16.35 -37.46
N ASN A 388 32.50 -15.09 -37.13
CA ASN A 388 33.51 -14.71 -36.15
C ASN A 388 33.13 -15.21 -34.76
N LEU A 389 31.90 -14.97 -34.31
CA LEU A 389 31.42 -15.37 -33.01
C LEU A 389 31.56 -16.89 -32.80
N ASN A 390 31.19 -17.70 -33.80
CA ASN A 390 31.41 -19.15 -33.77
C ASN A 390 32.89 -19.53 -33.71
N ARG A 391 33.80 -18.76 -34.34
CA ARG A 391 35.25 -19.00 -34.23
C ARG A 391 35.74 -18.74 -32.80
N GLN A 392 35.24 -17.70 -32.14
CA GLN A 392 35.59 -17.38 -30.75
C GLN A 392 34.98 -18.38 -29.76
N LEU A 393 33.70 -18.70 -29.90
CA LEU A 393 32.96 -19.62 -29.03
C LEU A 393 33.48 -21.06 -29.10
N LYS A 394 33.99 -21.50 -30.25
CA LYS A 394 34.62 -22.83 -30.40
C LYS A 394 35.79 -23.06 -29.45
N LYS A 395 36.50 -22.01 -29.03
CA LYS A 395 37.58 -22.10 -28.01
C LYS A 395 37.06 -22.64 -26.67
N TYR A 396 35.77 -22.48 -26.43
CA TYR A 396 35.07 -22.82 -25.19
C TYR A 396 34.09 -24.00 -25.35
N ASP A 397 34.16 -24.73 -26.47
CA ASP A 397 33.21 -25.79 -26.83
C ASP A 397 31.75 -25.30 -26.88
N LEU A 398 31.57 -24.06 -27.37
CA LEU A 398 30.28 -23.46 -27.65
C LEU A 398 30.14 -23.24 -29.17
N VAL A 399 28.93 -23.42 -29.68
CA VAL A 399 28.59 -23.10 -31.08
C VAL A 399 27.17 -22.58 -31.17
N ILE A 400 26.97 -21.64 -32.09
CA ILE A 400 25.68 -21.13 -32.52
C ILE A 400 25.33 -21.79 -33.85
N THR A 401 24.20 -22.50 -33.86
CA THR A 401 23.62 -23.14 -35.05
C THR A 401 22.33 -22.42 -35.44
N GLU A 402 22.02 -22.37 -36.73
CA GLU A 402 20.69 -21.97 -37.18
C GLU A 402 19.81 -23.21 -37.26
N GLU A 403 18.70 -23.21 -36.52
CA GLU A 403 17.80 -24.36 -36.42
C GLU A 403 16.34 -23.93 -36.51
N PHE A 404 15.49 -24.81 -37.02
CA PHE A 404 14.05 -24.65 -36.94
C PHE A 404 13.54 -25.23 -35.62
N THR A 405 13.04 -24.38 -34.73
CA THR A 405 12.60 -24.77 -33.38
C THR A 405 11.36 -24.03 -32.92
N LYS A 406 10.69 -24.59 -31.91
CA LYS A 406 9.70 -23.88 -31.12
C LYS A 406 10.38 -22.79 -30.26
N VAL A 407 9.92 -21.56 -30.39
CA VAL A 407 10.35 -20.38 -29.63
C VAL A 407 9.16 -19.83 -28.83
N PRO A 408 9.32 -19.48 -27.55
CA PRO A 408 8.27 -18.80 -26.80
C PRO A 408 8.09 -17.36 -27.30
N ILE A 409 6.89 -17.04 -27.76
CA ILE A 409 6.50 -15.73 -28.28
C ILE A 409 5.36 -15.18 -27.42
N LEU A 410 5.48 -13.93 -26.97
CA LEU A 410 4.37 -13.21 -26.38
C LEU A 410 3.38 -12.85 -27.48
N VAL A 411 2.18 -13.41 -27.41
CA VAL A 411 1.09 -13.10 -28.32
C VAL A 411 0.09 -12.22 -27.60
N ILE A 412 -0.17 -11.03 -28.12
CA ILE A 412 -1.21 -10.11 -27.63
C ILE A 412 -2.24 -9.93 -28.73
N ARG A 413 -3.53 -10.03 -28.40
CA ARG A 413 -4.64 -9.96 -29.35
C ARG A 413 -5.87 -9.31 -28.73
N ASP A 414 -6.81 -8.84 -29.54
CA ASP A 414 -8.09 -8.39 -29.02
C ASP A 414 -8.85 -9.54 -28.34
N LYS A 415 -9.48 -9.24 -27.20
CA LYS A 415 -10.43 -10.15 -26.59
C LYS A 415 -11.56 -10.44 -27.56
N LYS A 416 -12.02 -11.70 -27.57
CA LYS A 416 -13.28 -12.02 -28.23
C LYS A 416 -14.37 -11.25 -27.51
N LYS A 417 -15.11 -10.42 -28.25
CA LYS A 417 -16.32 -9.77 -27.71
C LYS A 417 -17.25 -10.89 -27.19
N PRO A 418 -17.79 -10.76 -25.97
CA PRO A 418 -18.65 -11.77 -25.36
C PRO A 418 -19.91 -12.03 -26.18
#